data_AF-K6DJX7-F1
#
_entry.id   AF-K6DJX7-F1
#
_cell.length_a   1.000
_cell.length_b   1.000
_cell.length_c   1.000
_cell.angle_alpha   90.00
_cell.angle_beta   90.00
_cell.angle_gamma   90.00
#
_symmetry.space_group_name_H-M   'P 1'
#
loop_
_entity.id
_entity.type
_entity.pdbx_description
1 polymer ?
#
loop_
_entity_poly.entity_id
_entity_poly.type
_entity_poly.pdbx_seq_one_letter_code
_entity_poly.pdbx_strand_id
1 'polypeptide(L)'
;MLEFNTRVLFGADKIAHFSTYAVIALCIGIVLISVTSRTHRLRGLSFIWFILVLIGVVEEYRQFLLPDRTAELWDAVANILGVSTGMLLPLLFSIKKEALPVARYFVIFFIILFPLFLGLAEINERHIIIDPGEINHVDSGSGHGGSRGGRHF
;
A
#
# COMPACT_ATOMS: atom_id res chain seq x y z
N MET A 1 -24.79 6.75 10.91
CA MET A 1 -23.58 7.54 10.63
C MET A 1 -22.48 6.55 10.28
N LEU A 2 -21.83 6.70 9.13
CA LEU A 2 -20.64 5.92 8.80
C LEU A 2 -19.52 6.36 9.75
N GLU A 3 -19.18 5.55 10.74
CA GLU A 3 -18.01 5.79 11.57
C GLU A 3 -16.76 5.42 10.78
N PHE A 4 -16.02 6.44 10.32
CA PHE A 4 -14.74 6.22 9.67
C PHE A 4 -13.73 5.74 10.70
N ASN A 5 -13.29 4.49 10.60
CA ASN A 5 -12.20 3.99 11.43
C ASN A 5 -10.87 4.62 10.98
N THR A 6 -10.46 5.68 11.68
CA THR A 6 -9.24 6.45 11.36
C THR A 6 -7.96 5.60 11.44
N ARG A 7 -7.97 4.47 12.15
CA ARG A 7 -6.84 3.53 12.17
C ARG A 7 -6.68 2.77 10.87
N VAL A 8 -7.77 2.52 10.13
CA VAL A 8 -7.72 1.85 8.82
C VAL A 8 -7.20 2.83 7.76
N LEU A 9 -7.57 4.11 7.87
CA LEU A 9 -7.14 5.16 6.93
C LEU A 9 -5.73 5.72 7.19
N PHE A 10 -5.31 5.82 8.45
CA PHE A 10 -4.05 6.45 8.86
C PHE A 10 -3.26 5.63 9.89
N GLY A 11 -3.39 4.31 9.85
CA GLY A 11 -2.66 3.41 10.75
C GLY A 11 -1.14 3.50 10.60
N ALA A 12 -0.42 3.10 11.65
CA ALA A 12 1.06 3.06 11.65
C ALA A 12 1.62 2.20 10.51
N ASP A 13 0.87 1.18 10.09
CA ASP A 13 1.18 0.30 8.96
C ASP A 13 1.27 1.09 7.64
N LYS A 14 0.32 2.01 7.39
CA LYS A 14 0.29 2.89 6.21
C LYS A 14 1.49 3.83 6.17
N ILE A 15 1.93 4.31 7.35
CA ILE A 15 3.14 5.13 7.48
C ILE A 15 4.39 4.31 7.16
N ALA A 16 4.45 3.05 7.60
CA ALA A 16 5.55 2.14 7.30
C ALA A 16 5.64 1.84 5.80
N HIS A 17 4.50 1.58 5.15
CA HIS A 17 4.38 1.43 3.70
C HIS A 17 4.87 2.68 2.96
N PHE A 18 4.31 3.85 3.29
CA PHE A 18 4.72 5.12 2.70
C PHE A 18 6.23 5.38 2.84
N SER A 19 6.75 5.30 4.06
CA SER A 19 8.14 5.64 4.36
C SER A 19 9.14 4.67 3.73
N THR A 20 8.85 3.36 3.77
CA THR A 20 9.66 2.32 3.12
C THR A 20 9.79 2.59 1.62
N TYR A 21 8.66 2.76 0.94
CA TYR A 21 8.66 2.99 -0.51
C TYR A 21 9.25 4.35 -0.90
N ALA A 22 9.09 5.38 -0.06
CA ALA A 22 9.75 6.68 -0.27
C ALA A 22 11.28 6.57 -0.20
N VAL A 23 11.82 5.88 0.80
CA VAL A 23 13.27 5.71 0.96
C VAL A 23 13.85 4.87 -0.18
N ILE A 24 13.20 3.75 -0.53
CA ILE A 24 13.62 2.90 -1.65
C ILE A 24 13.64 3.70 -2.96
N ALA A 25 12.55 4.42 -3.26
CA ALA A 25 12.43 5.22 -4.47
C ALA A 25 13.49 6.33 -4.54
N LEU A 26 13.75 7.01 -3.42
CA LEU A 26 14.79 8.03 -3.33
C LEU A 26 16.18 7.44 -3.61
N CYS A 27 16.54 6.35 -2.94
CA CYS A 27 17.85 5.70 -3.11
C CYS A 27 18.07 5.23 -4.55
N ILE A 28 17.11 4.50 -5.13
CA ILE A 28 17.20 4.02 -6.51
C ILE A 28 17.24 5.20 -7.48
N GLY A 29 16.42 6.23 -7.25
CA GLY A 29 16.42 7.44 -8.07
C GLY A 29 17.76 8.17 -8.05
N ILE A 30 18.39 8.32 -6.88
CA ILE A 30 19.74 8.90 -6.73
C ILE A 30 20.78 8.08 -7.48
N VAL A 31 20.75 6.75 -7.35
CA VAL A 31 21.65 5.86 -8.08
C VAL A 31 21.45 6.03 -9.59
N LEU A 32 20.20 6.02 -10.06
CA LEU A 32 19.87 6.17 -11.48
C LEU A 32 20.42 7.47 -12.06
N ILE A 33 20.21 8.62 -11.40
CA ILE A 33 20.72 9.90 -11.92
C ILE A 33 22.24 9.98 -11.89
N SER A 34 22.89 9.24 -10.99
CA SER A 34 24.36 9.20 -10.87
C SER A 34 25.00 8.40 -12.00
N VAL A 35 24.37 7.31 -12.44
CA VAL A 35 24.91 6.42 -13.49
C VAL A 35 24.35 6.72 -14.89
N THR A 36 23.25 7.46 -15.00
CA THR A 36 22.56 7.70 -16.27
C THR A 36 22.86 9.09 -16.82
N SER A 37 23.12 9.16 -18.13
CA SER A 37 23.31 10.43 -18.83
C SER A 37 22.08 11.33 -18.73
N ARG A 38 22.29 12.65 -18.64
CA ARG A 38 21.20 13.63 -18.45
C ARG A 38 20.05 13.53 -19.45
N THR A 39 20.31 13.03 -20.66
CA THR A 39 19.30 12.87 -21.71
C THR A 39 18.30 11.74 -21.43
N HIS A 40 18.71 10.71 -20.68
CA HIS A 40 17.88 9.54 -20.41
C HIS A 40 17.29 9.48 -18.99
N ARG A 41 17.68 10.41 -18.10
CA ARG A 41 17.25 10.42 -16.70
C ARG A 41 15.74 10.42 -16.52
N LEU A 42 15.00 11.32 -17.18
CA LEU A 42 13.54 11.40 -17.03
C LEU A 42 12.85 10.10 -17.46
N ARG A 43 13.26 9.52 -18.59
CA ARG A 43 12.72 8.23 -19.05
C ARG A 43 13.04 7.11 -18.06
N GLY A 44 14.27 7.09 -17.53
CA GLY A 44 14.68 6.13 -16.52
C GLY A 44 13.89 6.26 -15.21
N LEU A 45 13.72 7.49 -14.71
CA LEU A 45 12.93 7.77 -13.51
C LEU A 45 11.46 7.39 -13.68
N SER A 46 10.85 7.70 -14.83
CA SER A 46 9.47 7.25 -15.11
C SER A 46 9.35 5.73 -15.15
N PHE A 47 10.34 5.04 -15.72
CA PHE A 47 10.35 3.58 -15.75
C PHE A 47 10.50 2.97 -14.35
N ILE A 48 11.46 3.45 -13.55
CA ILE A 48 11.63 2.98 -12.17
C ILE A 48 10.40 3.29 -11.32
N TRP A 49 9.83 4.49 -11.44
CA TRP A 49 8.61 4.85 -10.72
C TRP A 49 7.48 3.84 -11.02
N PHE A 50 7.27 3.50 -12.30
CA PHE A 50 6.28 2.49 -12.67
C PHE A 50 6.58 1.10 -12.07
N ILE A 51 7.83 0.64 -12.18
CA ILE A 51 8.22 -0.67 -11.64
C ILE A 51 8.03 -0.72 -10.13
N LEU A 52 8.39 0.33 -9.39
CA LEU A 52 8.21 0.37 -7.94
C LEU A 52 6.74 0.43 -7.54
N VAL A 53 5.90 1.16 -8.28
CA VAL A 53 4.45 1.14 -8.07
C VAL A 53 3.88 -0.27 -8.31
N LEU A 54 4.30 -0.93 -9.40
CA LEU A 54 3.85 -2.28 -9.71
C LEU A 54 4.29 -3.28 -8.62
N ILE A 55 5.54 -3.20 -8.16
CA ILE A 55 6.03 -4.01 -7.03
C ILE A 55 5.19 -3.75 -5.78
N GLY A 56 4.90 -2.48 -5.48
CA GLY A 56 4.05 -2.11 -4.33
C GLY A 56 2.66 -2.71 -4.38
N VAL A 57 2.04 -2.74 -5.55
CA VAL A 57 0.71 -3.34 -5.74
C VAL A 57 0.78 -4.88 -5.65
N VAL A 58 1.78 -5.50 -6.29
CA VAL A 58 1.97 -6.96 -6.24
C VAL A 58 2.28 -7.44 -4.81
N GLU A 59 3.00 -6.64 -4.03
CA GLU A 59 3.28 -6.97 -2.64
C GLU A 59 1.99 -7.07 -1.80
N GLU A 60 1.00 -6.20 -2.02
CA GLU A 60 -0.30 -6.34 -1.35
C GLU A 60 -1.01 -7.64 -1.73
N TYR A 61 -0.99 -8.01 -3.02
CA TYR A 61 -1.51 -9.33 -3.43
C TYR A 61 -0.74 -10.50 -2.82
N ARG A 62 0.57 -10.36 -2.63
CA ARG A 62 1.38 -11.38 -1.95
C ARG A 62 1.00 -11.48 -0.48
N GLN A 63 0.68 -10.36 0.18
CA GLN A 63 0.22 -10.35 1.57
C GLN A 63 -1.11 -11.08 1.75
N PHE A 64 -2.02 -11.03 0.77
CA PHE A 64 -3.27 -11.82 0.79
C PHE A 64 -3.04 -13.34 0.91
N LEU A 65 -1.88 -13.84 0.48
CA LEU A 65 -1.53 -15.25 0.58
C LEU A 65 -1.00 -15.63 1.97
N LEU A 66 -0.76 -14.66 2.85
CA LEU A 66 -0.32 -14.89 4.22
C LEU A 66 -1.53 -15.01 5.15
N PRO A 67 -1.54 -15.98 6.07
CA PRO A 67 -2.71 -16.29 6.90
C PRO A 67 -3.14 -15.15 7.83
N ASP A 68 -2.21 -14.29 8.25
CA ASP A 68 -2.44 -13.21 9.21
C ASP A 68 -2.39 -11.80 8.57
N ARG A 69 -2.49 -11.71 7.24
CA ARG A 69 -2.46 -10.43 6.52
C ARG A 69 -3.56 -10.34 5.48
N THR A 70 -4.10 -9.15 5.33
CA THR A 70 -5.09 -8.80 4.32
C THR A 70 -4.43 -7.95 3.24
N ALA A 71 -4.83 -8.15 1.98
CA ALA A 71 -4.49 -7.19 0.94
C ALA A 71 -5.33 -5.93 1.15
N GLU A 72 -4.68 -4.79 1.34
CA GLU A 72 -5.38 -3.53 1.59
C GLU A 72 -5.11 -2.52 0.48
N LEU A 73 -6.19 -2.00 -0.09
CA LEU A 73 -6.13 -0.94 -1.09
C LEU A 73 -5.37 0.29 -0.57
N TRP A 74 -5.55 0.62 0.71
CA TRP A 74 -4.93 1.78 1.33
C TRP A 74 -3.42 1.62 1.53
N ASP A 75 -2.89 0.39 1.68
CA ASP A 75 -1.44 0.15 1.65
C ASP A 75 -0.87 0.34 0.25
N ALA A 76 -1.56 -0.17 -0.79
CA ALA A 76 -1.16 0.10 -2.17
C ALA A 76 -1.13 1.61 -2.48
N VAL A 77 -2.10 2.37 -1.99
CA VAL A 77 -2.12 3.84 -2.11
C VAL A 77 -0.94 4.47 -1.36
N ALA A 78 -0.66 4.03 -0.12
CA ALA A 78 0.49 4.49 0.65
C ALA A 78 1.82 4.20 -0.06
N ASN A 79 1.97 3.02 -0.68
CA ASN A 79 3.11 2.63 -1.50
C ASN A 79 3.30 3.62 -2.67
N ILE A 80 2.23 3.92 -3.44
CA ILE A 80 2.30 4.88 -4.56
C ILE A 80 2.72 6.27 -4.09
N LEU A 81 2.12 6.76 -3.01
CA LEU A 81 2.44 8.08 -2.45
C LEU A 81 3.89 8.12 -1.97
N GLY A 82 4.37 7.04 -1.35
CA GLY A 82 5.76 6.86 -0.95
C GLY A 82 6.70 6.95 -2.15
N VAL A 83 6.50 6.10 -3.16
CA VAL A 83 7.31 6.10 -4.39
C VAL A 83 7.33 7.48 -5.06
N SER A 84 6.16 8.11 -5.18
CA SER A 84 6.03 9.43 -5.81
C SER A 84 6.78 10.51 -5.03
N THR A 85 6.69 10.49 -3.70
CA THR A 85 7.40 11.44 -2.82
C THR A 85 8.91 11.22 -2.89
N GLY A 86 9.39 9.97 -2.81
CA GLY A 86 10.81 9.63 -2.91
C GLY A 86 11.44 10.04 -4.25
N MET A 87 10.66 10.01 -5.34
CA MET A 87 11.12 10.41 -6.67
C MET A 87 11.22 11.93 -6.88
N LEU A 88 10.63 12.76 -6.00
CA LEU A 88 10.63 14.22 -6.19
C LEU A 88 12.05 14.79 -6.31
N LEU A 89 12.96 14.41 -5.41
CA LEU A 89 14.34 14.89 -5.46
C LEU A 89 15.06 14.48 -6.76
N PRO A 90 15.15 13.19 -7.13
CA PRO A 90 15.72 12.77 -8.41
C PRO A 90 15.10 13.45 -9.64
N LEU A 91 13.78 13.68 -9.61
CA LEU A 91 13.04 14.35 -10.68
C LEU A 91 13.46 15.82 -10.80
N LEU A 92 13.52 16.57 -9.70
CA LEU A 92 13.95 17.97 -9.67
C LEU A 92 15.37 18.15 -10.25
N PHE A 93 16.29 17.21 -9.97
CA PHE A 93 17.64 17.22 -10.55
C PHE A 93 17.71 16.78 -12.03
N SER A 94 16.60 16.32 -12.61
CA SER A 94 16.54 15.73 -13.95
C SER A 94 15.66 16.51 -14.94
N ILE A 95 14.80 17.42 -14.48
CA ILE A 95 13.94 18.24 -15.35
C ILE A 95 14.78 19.16 -16.24
N LYS A 96 14.51 19.12 -17.56
CA LYS A 96 14.94 20.14 -18.53
C LYS A 96 13.72 20.97 -18.94
N LYS A 97 13.92 22.24 -19.33
CA LYS A 97 12.85 23.15 -19.79
C LYS A 97 12.09 22.68 -21.05
N GLU A 98 12.58 21.67 -21.76
CA GLU A 98 12.11 21.23 -23.10
C GLU A 98 11.61 19.77 -23.12
N ALA A 99 11.13 19.20 -22.01
CA ALA A 99 10.84 17.77 -21.93
C ALA A 99 9.50 17.37 -22.61
N LEU A 100 9.62 16.60 -23.70
CA LEU A 100 8.62 15.92 -24.53
C LEU A 100 7.62 15.01 -23.78
N PRO A 101 6.49 14.58 -24.42
CA PRO A 101 5.31 14.09 -23.73
C PRO A 101 5.52 12.68 -23.18
N VAL A 102 5.63 12.60 -21.85
CA VAL A 102 5.65 11.35 -21.06
C VAL A 102 4.30 10.59 -21.17
N ALA A 103 3.28 11.20 -21.77
CA ALA A 103 1.90 10.72 -21.91
C ALA A 103 1.77 9.28 -22.43
N ARG A 104 2.60 8.82 -23.38
CA ARG A 104 2.47 7.46 -23.93
C ARG A 104 2.72 6.37 -22.89
N TYR A 105 3.64 6.59 -21.95
CA TYR A 105 3.91 5.62 -20.88
C TYR A 105 2.80 5.61 -19.83
N PHE A 106 2.13 6.76 -19.61
CA PHE A 106 0.96 6.83 -18.74
C PHE A 106 -0.22 6.00 -19.25
N VAL A 107 -0.42 5.87 -20.56
CA VAL A 107 -1.50 5.02 -21.10
C VAL A 107 -1.27 3.54 -20.79
N ILE A 108 -0.05 3.03 -21.01
CA ILE A 108 0.30 1.64 -20.69
C ILE A 108 0.20 1.41 -19.18
N PHE A 109 0.64 2.39 -18.39
CA PHE A 109 0.49 2.40 -16.93
C PHE A 109 -0.97 2.21 -16.50
N PHE A 110 -1.91 2.98 -17.06
CA PHE A 110 -3.32 2.85 -16.72
C PHE A 110 -3.90 1.49 -17.14
N ILE A 111 -3.53 0.96 -18.31
CA ILE A 111 -4.01 -0.35 -18.77
C ILE A 111 -3.61 -1.48 -17.80
N ILE A 112 -2.40 -1.41 -17.24
CA ILE A 112 -1.88 -2.46 -16.33
C ILE A 112 -2.38 -2.25 -14.90
N LEU A 113 -2.32 -1.03 -14.38
CA LEU A 113 -2.60 -0.80 -12.96
C LEU A 113 -4.09 -0.70 -12.67
N PHE A 114 -4.90 -0.16 -13.59
CA PHE A 114 -6.33 -0.06 -13.38
C PHE A 114 -6.99 -1.41 -13.00
N PRO A 115 -6.78 -2.52 -13.74
CA PRO A 115 -7.36 -3.81 -13.34
C PRO A 115 -6.79 -4.34 -12.01
N LEU A 116 -5.53 -4.07 -11.68
CA LEU A 116 -4.95 -4.45 -10.39
C LEU A 116 -5.57 -3.64 -9.24
N PHE A 117 -5.83 -2.36 -9.43
CA PHE A 117 -6.52 -1.54 -8.44
C PHE A 117 -7.97 -1.98 -8.24
N LEU A 118 -8.67 -2.31 -9.33
CA LEU A 118 -10.01 -2.89 -9.24
C LEU A 118 -10.00 -4.21 -8.47
N GLY A 119 -9.06 -5.10 -8.77
CA GLY A 119 -8.94 -6.37 -8.04
C GLY A 119 -8.65 -6.18 -6.55
N LEU A 120 -7.78 -5.23 -6.18
CA LEU A 120 -7.54 -4.88 -4.78
C LEU A 120 -8.78 -4.29 -4.10
N ALA A 121 -9.53 -3.42 -4.80
CA ALA A 121 -10.76 -2.84 -4.27
C ALA A 121 -11.81 -3.93 -3.96
N GLU A 122 -12.02 -4.87 -4.88
CA GLU A 122 -12.94 -6.00 -4.71
C GLU A 122 -12.55 -6.92 -3.55
N ILE A 123 -11.24 -7.18 -3.34
CA ILE A 123 -10.77 -7.96 -2.20
C ILE A 123 -10.98 -7.19 -0.89
N ASN A 124 -10.65 -5.90 -0.89
CA ASN A 124 -10.73 -5.06 0.30
C ASN A 124 -12.18 -4.85 0.78
N GLU A 125 -13.13 -4.63 -0.13
CA GLU A 125 -14.56 -4.43 0.21
C GLU A 125 -15.19 -5.66 0.88
N ARG A 126 -14.76 -6.88 0.53
CA ARG A 126 -15.26 -8.12 1.17
C ARG A 126 -14.92 -8.23 2.66
N HIS A 127 -13.89 -7.53 3.13
CA HIS A 127 -13.47 -7.54 4.53
C HIS A 127 -14.00 -6.34 5.35
N ILE A 128 -14.60 -5.34 4.70
CA ILE A 128 -15.19 -4.16 5.37
C ILE A 128 -16.63 -4.44 5.85
N ILE A 129 -17.33 -5.39 5.22
CA ILE A 129 -18.67 -5.81 5.63
C ILE A 129 -18.54 -6.80 6.79
N ILE A 130 -18.61 -6.32 8.02
CA ILE A 130 -18.82 -7.16 9.21
C ILE A 130 -20.24 -7.70 9.14
N ASP A 131 -20.39 -9.02 9.12
CA ASP A 131 -21.71 -9.66 9.17
C ASP A 131 -22.34 -9.37 10.56
N PRO A 132 -23.55 -8.78 10.64
CA PRO A 132 -24.18 -8.43 11.94
C PRO A 132 -24.39 -9.62 12.90
N GLY A 133 -24.22 -10.86 12.42
CA GLY A 133 -24.33 -12.08 13.20
C GLY A 133 -23.14 -12.41 14.09
N GLU A 134 -21.96 -11.83 13.85
CA GLU A 134 -20.73 -12.19 14.60
C GLU A 134 -20.63 -11.46 15.96
N ILE A 135 -21.35 -10.34 16.11
CA ILE A 135 -21.44 -9.58 17.38
C ILE A 135 -22.23 -10.36 18.44
N ASN A 136 -23.16 -11.23 18.02
CA ASN A 136 -24.08 -11.92 18.94
C ASN A 136 -23.48 -13.16 19.62
N HIS A 137 -22.28 -13.62 19.24
CA HIS A 137 -21.66 -14.80 19.85
C HIS A 137 -20.65 -14.49 20.96
N VAL A 138 -20.19 -13.24 21.08
CA VAL A 138 -19.22 -12.85 22.12
C VAL A 138 -19.91 -12.53 23.46
N ASP A 139 -21.16 -12.06 23.45
CA ASP A 139 -21.87 -11.65 24.67
C ASP A 139 -22.58 -12.78 25.43
N SER A 140 -22.70 -13.99 24.87
CA SER A 140 -23.33 -15.13 25.55
C SER A 140 -22.42 -15.93 26.50
N GLY A 141 -21.14 -15.55 26.66
CA GLY A 141 -20.15 -16.30 27.44
C GLY A 141 -19.93 -15.86 28.90
N SER A 142 -20.53 -14.75 29.36
CA SER A 142 -20.28 -14.21 30.70
C SER A 142 -21.47 -14.42 31.65
N GLY A 143 -21.75 -15.69 31.98
CA GLY A 143 -22.86 -16.03 32.87
C GLY A 143 -22.62 -17.28 33.72
N HIS A 144 -22.26 -17.05 34.99
CA HIS A 144 -22.50 -17.93 36.15
C HIS A 144 -21.65 -19.20 36.35
N GLY A 145 -20.90 -19.20 37.46
CA GLY A 145 -20.31 -20.41 38.03
C GLY A 145 -19.47 -20.18 39.29
N GLY A 146 -20.00 -19.45 40.28
CA GLY A 146 -19.40 -19.45 41.61
C GLY A 146 -19.73 -20.73 42.39
N SER A 147 -18.77 -21.24 43.17
CA SER A 147 -18.90 -21.65 44.59
C SER A 147 -18.08 -22.91 44.98
N ARG A 148 -17.15 -22.70 45.93
CA ARG A 148 -16.79 -23.49 47.14
C ARG A 148 -16.26 -24.94 47.08
N GLY A 149 -15.27 -25.16 47.97
CA GLY A 149 -14.91 -26.43 48.62
C GLY A 149 -13.57 -26.97 48.09
N GLY A 150 -12.59 -27.45 48.85
CA GLY A 150 -12.48 -27.94 50.22
C GLY A 150 -11.16 -28.76 50.27
N ARG A 151 -10.61 -28.94 51.48
CA ARG A 151 -9.26 -29.49 51.79
C ARG A 151 -9.04 -30.98 51.46
N HIS A 152 -7.77 -31.39 51.63
CA HIS A 152 -7.18 -32.74 51.79
C HIS A 152 -6.88 -33.46 50.46
N PHE A 153 -5.68 -34.00 50.20
CA PHE A 153 -4.59 -34.51 51.05
C PHE A 153 -3.22 -34.04 50.56
#